data_AF-A0A084JGS9-F1
#
_entry.id   AF-A0A084JGS9-F1
#
_cell.length_a   1.000
_cell.length_b   1.000
_cell.length_c   1.000
_cell.angle_alpha   90.00
_cell.angle_beta   90.00
_cell.angle_gamma   90.00
#
_symmetry.space_group_name_H-M   'P 1'
#
loop_
_entity.id
_entity.type
_entity.pdbx_description
1 polymer ?
#
loop_
_entity_poly.entity_id
_entity_poly.type
_entity_poly.pdbx_seq_one_letter_code
_entity_poly.pdbx_strand_id
1 'polypeptide(L)'
;MDELNNRIIDIYTSLSESGVRFYYEDDINPFSEIKELNSCNEKYLWFTTEGENEVKVSIEDFRVYHSKENINLYDWVEIREFDRLLEELNEN
;
A
#
# COMPACT_ATOMS: atom_id res chain seq x y z
N MET A 1 18.63 -0.98 0.79
CA MET A 1 17.17 -0.92 0.60
C MET A 1 16.79 -2.28 0.07
N ASP A 2 16.00 -3.02 0.85
CA ASP A 2 15.78 -4.45 0.61
C ASP A 2 15.00 -4.66 -0.70
N GLU A 3 15.35 -5.71 -1.44
CA GLU A 3 14.75 -6.05 -2.74
C GLU A 3 13.22 -6.15 -2.65
N LEU A 4 12.70 -6.65 -1.52
CA LEU A 4 11.28 -6.79 -1.25
C LEU A 4 10.57 -5.42 -1.15
N ASN A 5 11.17 -4.45 -0.45
CA ASN A 5 10.59 -3.13 -0.24
C ASN A 5 10.45 -2.38 -1.58
N ASN A 6 11.47 -2.46 -2.43
CA ASN A 6 11.42 -1.88 -3.76
C ASN A 6 10.31 -2.50 -4.61
N ARG A 7 10.16 -3.83 -4.58
CA ARG A 7 9.10 -4.53 -5.33
C ARG A 7 7.70 -4.12 -4.89
N ILE A 8 7.46 -3.90 -3.59
CA ILE A 8 6.17 -3.43 -3.08
C ILE A 8 5.85 -2.04 -3.63
N ILE A 9 6.83 -1.14 -3.60
CA ILE A 9 6.69 0.23 -4.12
C ILE A 9 6.47 0.22 -5.65
N ASP A 10 7.20 -0.63 -6.38
CA ASP A 10 7.07 -0.78 -7.83
C ASP A 10 5.67 -1.25 -8.22
N ILE A 11 5.13 -2.27 -7.53
CA ILE A 11 3.78 -2.79 -7.81
C ILE A 11 2.70 -1.77 -7.41
N TYR A 12 2.85 -1.10 -6.26
CA TYR A 12 1.96 -0.01 -5.88
C TYR A 12 1.91 1.07 -6.97
N THR A 13 3.08 1.45 -7.50
CA THR A 13 3.21 2.46 -8.55
C THR A 13 2.54 1.99 -9.84
N SER A 14 2.81 0.76 -10.29
CA SER A 14 2.17 0.14 -11.47
C SER A 14 0.64 0.13 -11.37
N LEU A 15 0.09 -0.32 -10.23
CA LEU A 15 -1.34 -0.34 -9.96
C LEU A 15 -1.93 1.07 -9.95
N SER A 16 -1.23 2.03 -9.34
CA SER A 16 -1.67 3.43 -9.32
C SER A 16 -1.69 4.06 -10.72
N GLU A 17 -0.70 3.74 -11.55
CA GLU A 17 -0.60 4.17 -12.95
C GLU A 17 -1.67 3.50 -13.83
N SER A 18 -2.06 2.26 -13.53
CA SER A 18 -3.17 1.57 -14.22
C SER A 18 -4.54 2.13 -13.83
N GLY A 19 -4.59 2.91 -12.75
CA GLY A 19 -5.76 3.65 -12.28
C GLY A 19 -6.37 3.11 -10.99
N VAL A 20 -5.79 2.06 -10.39
CA VAL A 20 -6.20 1.56 -9.08
C VAL A 20 -5.96 2.64 -8.03
N ARG A 21 -6.93 2.80 -7.11
CA ARG A 21 -6.86 3.81 -6.05
C ARG A 21 -6.77 3.11 -4.70
N PHE A 22 -5.78 3.50 -3.90
CA PHE A 22 -5.59 2.98 -2.56
C PHE A 22 -6.10 3.99 -1.56
N TYR A 23 -6.84 3.53 -0.56
CA TYR A 23 -7.34 4.35 0.53
C TYR A 23 -6.98 3.73 1.87
N TYR A 24 -6.89 4.55 2.90
CA TYR A 24 -6.64 4.11 4.27
C TYR A 24 -7.53 4.85 5.26
N GLU A 25 -8.11 4.13 6.22
CA GLU A 25 -8.91 4.66 7.32
C GLU A 25 -8.78 3.76 8.55
N ASP A 26 -8.36 4.31 9.68
CA ASP A 26 -8.37 3.62 10.97
C ASP A 26 -8.99 4.53 12.06
N ASP A 27 -8.93 4.10 13.32
CA ASP A 27 -9.51 4.86 14.45
C ASP A 27 -8.85 6.25 14.67
N ILE A 28 -7.67 6.49 14.09
CA ILE A 28 -6.84 7.69 14.29
C ILE A 28 -6.78 8.55 13.03
N ASN A 29 -6.75 7.92 11.86
CA ASN A 29 -6.49 8.49 10.54
C ASN A 29 -7.80 8.55 9.74
N PRO A 30 -8.23 9.73 9.29
CA PRO A 30 -9.45 9.85 8.49
C PRO A 30 -9.27 9.20 7.12
N PHE A 31 -10.36 8.66 6.58
CA PHE A 31 -10.41 8.10 5.23
C PHE A 31 -9.79 9.04 4.19
N SER A 32 -8.68 8.60 3.59
CA SER A 32 -7.92 9.40 2.63
C SER A 32 -7.29 8.52 1.54
N GLU A 33 -7.21 9.04 0.32
CA GLU A 33 -6.47 8.38 -0.77
C GLU A 33 -4.97 8.44 -0.47
N ILE A 34 -4.28 7.33 -0.67
CA ILE A 34 -2.84 7.24 -0.66
C ILE A 34 -2.35 7.73 -2.02
N LYS A 35 -1.53 8.79 -2.04
CA LYS A 35 -0.92 9.32 -3.26
C LYS A 35 0.43 8.71 -3.54
N GLU A 36 1.22 8.50 -2.49
CA GLU A 36 2.59 7.99 -2.64
C GLU A 36 2.91 7.00 -1.53
N LEU A 37 3.46 5.84 -1.91
CA LEU A 37 4.04 4.89 -0.98
C LEU A 37 5.54 5.19 -0.84
N ASN A 38 5.90 5.91 0.22
CA ASN A 38 7.23 6.51 0.37
C ASN A 38 8.30 5.46 0.72
N SER A 39 7.99 4.58 1.67
CA SER A 39 8.91 3.52 2.09
C SER A 39 8.18 2.44 2.90
N CYS A 40 8.82 1.28 3.04
CA CYS A 40 8.40 0.23 3.96
C CYS A 40 9.61 -0.49 4.56
N ASN A 41 9.37 -1.20 5.66
CA ASN A 41 10.28 -2.16 6.26
C ASN A 41 9.46 -3.32 6.85
N GLU A 42 10.11 -4.30 7.49
CA GLU A 42 9.49 -5.51 8.07
C GLU A 42 8.28 -5.28 9.01
N LYS A 43 8.04 -4.06 9.50
CA LYS A 43 6.96 -3.75 10.45
C LYS A 43 6.02 -2.64 10.01
N TYR A 44 6.52 -1.69 9.23
CA TYR A 44 5.84 -0.43 9.00
C TYR A 44 5.83 -0.03 7.53
N LEU A 45 4.77 0.66 7.15
CA LEU A 45 4.61 1.37 5.89
C LEU A 45 4.52 2.87 6.16
N TRP A 46 5.17 3.64 5.29
CA TRP A 46 5.11 5.09 5.26
C TRP A 46 4.53 5.53 3.93
N PHE A 47 3.50 6.37 3.98
CA PHE A 47 2.85 6.87 2.79
C PHE A 47 2.33 8.29 2.96
N THR A 48 2.10 8.97 1.84
CA THR A 48 1.55 10.32 1.78
C THR A 48 0.11 10.25 1.28
N THR A 49 -0.80 10.91 1.99
CA THR A 49 -2.21 11.00 1.60
C THR A 49 -2.50 12.20 0.70
N GLU A 50 -3.69 12.26 0.09
CA GLU A 50 -4.15 13.40 -0.73
C GLU A 50 -4.04 14.76 -0.01
N GLY A 51 -4.19 14.79 1.31
CA GLY A 51 -4.02 15.99 2.13
C GLY A 51 -2.57 16.35 2.44
N GLU A 52 -1.59 15.74 1.76
CA GLU A 52 -0.15 15.87 2.03
C GLU A 52 0.25 15.45 3.45
N ASN A 53 -0.56 14.63 4.13
CA ASN A 53 -0.20 14.09 5.43
C ASN A 53 0.67 12.85 5.25
N GLU A 54 1.83 12.86 5.90
CA GLU A 54 2.67 11.67 6.06
C GLU A 54 2.11 10.77 7.15
N VAL A 55 1.81 9.53 6.80
CA VAL A 55 1.23 8.53 7.68
C VAL A 55 2.22 7.37 7.82
N LYS A 56 2.37 6.88 9.06
CA LYS A 56 3.13 5.69 9.39
C LYS A 56 2.23 4.71 10.13
N VAL A 57 2.06 3.52 9.56
CA VAL A 57 1.20 2.46 10.12
C VAL A 57 1.93 1.13 10.12
N SER A 58 1.48 0.19 10.95
CA SER A 58 2.01 -1.18 10.89
C SER A 58 1.54 -1.87 9.60
N ILE A 59 2.29 -2.86 9.12
CA ILE A 59 1.85 -3.67 7.97
C ILE A 59 0.53 -4.39 8.28
N GLU A 60 0.37 -4.87 9.52
CA GLU A 60 -0.85 -5.53 9.97
C GLU A 60 -2.05 -4.60 9.87
N ASP A 61 -1.94 -3.39 10.42
CA ASP A 61 -3.00 -2.38 10.32
C ASP A 61 -3.25 -1.99 8.86
N PHE A 62 -2.19 -1.80 8.07
CA PHE A 62 -2.33 -1.51 6.65
C PHE A 62 -3.17 -2.57 5.95
N ARG A 63 -2.85 -3.86 6.11
CA ARG A 63 -3.58 -4.96 5.47
C ARG A 63 -5.05 -5.03 5.87
N VAL A 64 -5.40 -4.64 7.09
CA VAL A 64 -6.78 -4.66 7.60
C VAL A 64 -7.59 -3.45 7.14
N TYR A 65 -6.97 -2.26 7.19
CA TYR A 65 -7.67 -0.98 7.09
C TYR A 65 -7.52 -0.28 5.73
N HIS A 66 -6.60 -0.75 4.87
CA HIS A 66 -6.56 -0.24 3.51
C HIS A 66 -7.69 -0.83 2.65
N SER A 67 -8.15 -0.04 1.69
CA SER A 67 -9.04 -0.50 0.63
C SER A 67 -8.48 -0.13 -0.73
N LYS A 68 -8.95 -0.85 -1.75
CA LYS A 68 -8.53 -0.68 -3.14
C LYS A 68 -9.79 -0.49 -3.99
N GLU A 69 -9.81 0.57 -4.78
CA GLU A 69 -10.92 0.88 -5.69
C GLU A 69 -10.44 1.01 -7.14
N ASN A 70 -11.39 1.07 -8.07
CA ASN A 70 -11.16 1.19 -9.51
C ASN A 70 -10.30 0.04 -10.10
N ILE A 71 -10.47 -1.17 -9.55
CA ILE A 71 -9.78 -2.39 -9.99
C ILE A 71 -10.40 -2.91 -11.28
N ASN A 72 -9.60 -3.02 -12.34
CA ASN A 72 -10.00 -3.66 -13.59
C ASN A 72 -9.57 -5.14 -13.63
N LEU A 73 -10.09 -5.88 -14.62
CA LEU A 73 -9.80 -7.31 -14.77
C LEU A 73 -8.30 -7.63 -14.90
N TYR A 74 -7.52 -6.72 -15.46
CA TYR A 74 -6.09 -6.91 -15.70
C TYR A 74 -5.23 -6.66 -14.46
N ASP A 75 -5.73 -5.92 -13.47
CA ASP A 75 -4.99 -5.55 -12.26
C ASP A 75 -4.96 -6.69 -11.23
N TRP A 76 -5.83 -7.70 -11.36
CA TRP A 76 -5.97 -8.77 -10.37
C TRP A 76 -4.68 -9.55 -10.08
N VAL A 77 -3.81 -9.71 -11.09
CA VAL A 77 -2.53 -10.42 -10.90
C VAL A 77 -1.60 -9.58 -10.03
N GLU A 78 -1.46 -8.30 -10.33
CA GLU A 78 -0.61 -7.37 -9.59
C GLU A 78 -1.15 -7.09 -8.18
N ILE A 79 -2.47 -7.01 -8.00
CA ILE A 79 -3.09 -6.87 -6.67
C ILE A 79 -2.76 -8.06 -5.78
N ARG A 80 -2.88 -9.29 -6.30
CA ARG A 80 -2.54 -10.48 -5.52
C ARG A 80 -1.06 -10.56 -5.19
N GLU A 81 -0.21 -10.13 -6.11
CA GLU A 81 1.23 -10.05 -5.85
C GLU A 81 1.53 -8.99 -4.79
N PHE A 82 0.89 -7.82 -4.86
CA PHE A 82 1.00 -6.79 -3.83
C PHE A 82 0.62 -7.33 -2.45
N ASP A 83 -0.54 -7.99 -2.33
CA ASP A 83 -1.01 -8.57 -1.07
C ASP A 83 -0.05 -9.66 -0.55
N ARG A 84 0.48 -10.50 -1.45
CA ARG A 84 1.48 -11.54 -1.11
C ARG A 84 2.80 -10.94 -0.62
N LEU A 85 3.27 -9.86 -1.24
CA LEU A 85 4.51 -9.21 -0.82
C LEU A 85 4.36 -8.54 0.55
N LEU A 86 3.18 -7.97 0.85
CA LEU A 86 2.87 -7.45 2.18
C LEU A 86 2.86 -8.54 3.25
N GLU A 87 2.36 -9.73 2.92
CA GLU A 87 2.42 -10.90 3.79
C GLU A 87 3.86 -11.35 4.04
N GLU A 88 4.64 -11.53 2.98
CA GLU A 88 6.04 -11.94 3.06
C GLU A 88 6.88 -10.93 3.85
N LEU A 89 6.60 -9.63 3.72
CA LEU A 89 7.31 -8.58 4.46
C LEU A 89 7.05 -8.64 5.98
N ASN A 90 5.85 -9.05 6.39
CA ASN A 90 5.48 -9.16 7.81
C ASN A 90 5.98 -10.46 8.48
N GLU A 91 6.37 -11.47 7.69
CA GLU A 91 6.86 -12.76 8.19
C GLU A 91 8.38 -12.82 8.36
N ASN A 92 9.13 -11.83 7.86
CA ASN A 92 10.59 -11.72 7.98
C ASN A 92 11.02 -10.88 9.19
#